data_AF-A0A814LID9-F1
#
_entry.id   AF-A0A814LID9-F1
#
_cell.length_a   1.000
_cell.length_b   1.000
_cell.length_c   1.000
_cell.angle_alpha   90.00
_cell.angle_beta   90.00
_cell.angle_gamma   90.00
#
_symmetry.space_group_name_H-M   'P 1'
#
loop_
_entity.id
_entity.type
_entity.pdbx_description
1 polymer ?
#
loop_
_entity_poly.entity_id
_entity_poly.type
_entity_poly.pdbx_seq_one_letter_code
_entity_poly.pdbx_strand_id
1 'polypeptide(L)' 'MSSASTNTQTKIQAANVLRHELEALKTGRKVYVQQPGSLVFFKSDKDTALKNCHETLKSLQREYEQMGSKMDQS' A
#
# COMPACT_ATOMS: atom_id res chain seq x y z
N MET A 1 -10.25 20.95 -2.45
CA MET A 1 -9.81 19.55 -2.60
C MET A 1 -10.25 18.79 -1.37
N SER A 2 -11.13 17.81 -1.54
CA SER A 2 -11.78 17.06 -0.46
C SER A 2 -10.76 16.27 0.37
N SER A 3 -10.86 16.29 1.70
CA SER A 3 -9.93 15.65 2.64
C SER A 3 -9.71 14.14 2.40
N ALA A 4 -10.65 13.46 1.76
CA ALA A 4 -10.55 12.05 1.39
C ALA A 4 -9.52 11.79 0.27
N SER A 5 -9.44 12.65 -0.74
CA SER A 5 -8.52 12.49 -1.87
C SER A 5 -7.07 12.60 -1.43
N THR A 6 -6.78 13.50 -0.48
CA THR A 6 -5.43 13.66 0.10
C THR A 6 -5.01 12.43 0.91
N ASN A 7 -5.94 11.82 1.66
CA ASN A 7 -5.65 10.62 2.45
C ASN A 7 -5.26 9.42 1.57
N THR A 8 -5.99 9.18 0.47
CA THR A 8 -5.70 8.09 -0.47
C THR A 8 -4.38 8.34 -1.21
N GLN A 9 -4.09 9.58 -1.60
CA GLN A 9 -2.79 9.95 -2.19
C GLN A 9 -1.62 9.65 -1.25
N THR A 10 -1.74 10.00 0.04
CA THR A 10 -0.70 9.69 1.04
C THR A 10 -0.52 8.19 1.23
N LYS A 11 -1.61 7.40 1.23
CA LYS A 11 -1.54 5.94 1.30
C LYS A 11 -0.83 5.33 0.08
N ILE A 12 -1.08 5.85 -1.13
CA ILE A 12 -0.39 5.41 -2.35
C ILE A 12 1.11 5.69 -2.26
N GLN A 13 1.50 6.89 -1.78
CA GLN A 13 2.91 7.24 -1.58
C GLN A 13 3.58 6.31 -0.57
N ALA A 14 2.96 6.08 0.59
CA ALA A 14 3.49 5.18 1.61
C ALA A 14 3.65 3.74 1.09
N ALA A 15 2.68 3.24 0.32
CA ALA A 15 2.76 1.90 -0.27
C ALA A 15 3.84 1.80 -1.37
N ASN A 16 4.10 2.87 -2.13
CA ASN A 16 5.22 2.90 -3.08
C ASN A 16 6.58 2.86 -2.37
N VAL A 17 6.74 3.59 -1.27
CA VAL A 17 7.95 3.52 -0.44
C VAL A 17 8.14 2.10 0.08
N LEU A 18 7.10 1.49 0.66
CA LEU A 18 7.17 0.11 1.14
C LEU A 18 7.56 -0.89 0.04
N ARG A 19 6.99 -0.76 -1.17
CA ARG A 19 7.38 -1.58 -2.32
C ARG A 19 8.88 -1.46 -2.61
N HIS A 20 9.40 -0.23 -2.71
CA HIS A 20 10.81 0.01 -2.99
C HIS A 20 11.74 -0.56 -1.91
N GLU A 21 11.38 -0.41 -0.64
CA GLU A 21 12.14 -0.98 0.48
C GLU A 21 12.15 -2.52 0.42
N LEU A 22 11.01 -3.14 0.11
CA LEU A 22 10.91 -4.60 -0.03
C LEU A 22 11.69 -5.13 -1.25
N GLU A 23 11.69 -4.40 -2.37
CA GLU A 23 12.45 -4.73 -3.58
C GLU A 23 13.96 -4.66 -3.31
N ALA A 24 14.41 -3.58 -2.67
CA ALA A 24 15.80 -3.33 -2.30
C ALA A 24 16.31 -4.22 -1.15
N LEU A 25 15.42 -4.98 -0.51
CA LEU A 25 15.76 -5.87 0.59
C LEU A 25 16.76 -6.95 0.14
N LYS A 26 17.94 -6.98 0.78
CA LYS A 26 18.98 -7.98 0.55
C LYS A 26 18.49 -9.39 0.83
N THR A 27 19.02 -10.37 0.10
CA THR A 27 18.72 -11.79 0.28
C THR A 27 18.94 -12.25 1.74
N GLY A 28 18.03 -13.09 2.25
CA GLY A 28 18.11 -13.64 3.60
C GLY A 28 17.60 -12.73 4.73
N ARG A 29 17.14 -11.51 4.42
CA ARG A 29 16.48 -10.65 5.39
C ARG A 29 15.07 -11.14 5.69
N LYS A 30 14.67 -11.03 6.96
CA LYS A 30 13.35 -11.45 7.43
C LYS A 30 12.37 -10.29 7.28
N VAL A 31 11.20 -10.57 6.73
CA VAL A 31 10.09 -9.63 6.63
C VAL A 31 9.07 -9.99 7.70
N TYR A 32 8.54 -8.95 8.37
CA TYR A 32 7.51 -9.08 9.37
C TYR A 32 6.36 -8.15 9.02
N VAL A 33 5.15 -8.68 9.04
CA VAL A 33 3.92 -7.92 8.74
C VAL A 33 3.10 -7.83 10.01
N GLN A 34 2.68 -6.62 10.35
CA GLN A 34 1.83 -6.35 11.49
C GLN A 34 0.42 -6.87 11.22
N GLN A 35 -0.17 -7.55 12.20
CA GLN A 35 -1.59 -7.84 12.18
C GLN A 35 -2.38 -6.53 12.32
N PRO A 36 -3.33 -6.23 11.40
CA PRO A 36 -4.12 -5.01 11.49
C PRO A 36 -4.81 -4.85 12.85
N GLY A 37 -4.70 -3.66 13.46
CA GLY A 37 -5.32 -3.36 14.75
C GLY A 37 -4.63 -3.96 15.98
N SER A 38 -3.45 -4.57 15.81
CA SER A 38 -2.71 -5.25 16.88
C SER A 38 -1.22 -4.92 16.82
N LEU A 39 -0.50 -5.09 17.94
CA LEU A 39 0.96 -4.96 18.00
C LEU A 39 1.70 -6.26 17.65
N VAL A 40 0.97 -7.29 17.21
CA VAL A 40 1.55 -8.59 16.83
C VAL A 40 2.10 -8.53 15.40
N PHE A 41 3.30 -9.06 15.21
CA PHE A 41 3.97 -9.16 13.92
C PHE A 41 4.19 -10.62 13.54
N PHE A 42 3.78 -11.00 12.33
CA PHE A 42 4.01 -12.33 11.79
C PHE A 42 5.14 -12.32 10.77
N LYS A 43 5.97 -13.35 10.80
CA LYS A 43 7.00 -13.55 9.78
C LYS A 43 6.29 -13.83 8.45
N SER A 44 6.66 -13.08 7.43
CA SER A 44 6.22 -13.25 6.05
C SER A 44 7.42 -13.53 5.16
N ASP A 45 7.21 -14.24 4.07
CA ASP A 45 8.16 -14.25 2.97
C ASP A 45 8.10 -12.91 2.21
N LYS A 46 9.22 -12.55 1.58
CA LYS A 46 9.39 -11.29 0.85
C LYS A 46 8.43 -11.20 -0.34
N ASP A 47 8.23 -12.30 -1.06
CA ASP A 47 7.46 -12.31 -2.30
C ASP A 47 5.96 -12.13 -2.02
N THR A 48 5.44 -12.76 -0.98
CA THR A 48 4.08 -12.55 -0.46
C THR A 48 3.89 -11.12 0.02
N ALA A 49 4.87 -10.57 0.77
CA ALA A 49 4.80 -9.17 1.21
C ALA A 49 4.78 -8.19 0.02
N LEU A 50 5.60 -8.44 -1.01
CA LEU A 50 5.62 -7.67 -2.25
C LEU A 50 4.31 -7.80 -3.03
N LYS A 51 3.76 -9.01 -3.15
CA LYS A 51 2.49 -9.27 -3.83
C LYS A 51 1.35 -8.51 -3.13
N ASN A 52 1.27 -8.61 -1.80
CA ASN A 52 0.26 -7.89 -1.01
C ASN A 52 0.41 -6.37 -1.15
N CYS A 53 1.64 -5.88 -1.19
CA CYS A 53 1.93 -4.46 -1.42
C CYS A 53 1.45 -4.00 -2.81
N HIS A 54 1.68 -4.81 -3.86
CA HIS A 54 1.19 -4.53 -5.22
C HIS A 54 -0.33 -4.55 -5.30
N GLU A 55 -0.99 -5.52 -4.68
CA GLU A 55 -2.46 -5.59 -4.63
C GLU A 55 -3.06 -4.38 -3.91
N THR A 56 -2.44 -3.96 -2.80
CA THR A 56 -2.84 -2.77 -2.05
C THR A 56 -2.69 -1.50 -2.89
N LEU A 57 -1.54 -1.32 -3.56
CA LEU A 57 -1.31 -0.19 -4.47
C LEU A 57 -2.35 -0.13 -5.59
N LYS A 58 -2.62 -1.27 -6.23
CA LYS A 58 -3.60 -1.38 -7.31
C LYS A 58 -5.01 -1.03 -6.83
N SER A 59 -5.37 -1.43 -5.61
CA SER A 59 -6.66 -1.10 -5.00
C SER A 59 -6.78 0.41 -4.73
N LEU A 60 -5.77 0.99 -4.09
CA LEU A 60 -5.74 2.43 -3.77
C LEU A 60 -5.75 3.31 -5.01
N GLN A 61 -5.02 2.93 -6.07
CA GLN A 61 -5.02 3.63 -7.35
C GLN A 61 -6.41 3.63 -7.98
N ARG A 62 -7.09 2.47 -8.02
CA ARG A 62 -8.47 2.39 -8.52
C ARG A 62 -9.45 3.23 -7.71
N GLU A 63 -9.30 3.25 -6.39
CA GLU A 63 -10.13 4.07 -5.50
C GLU A 63 -9.91 5.56 -5.78
N TYR A 64 -8.65 5.97 -5.96
CA TYR A 64 -8.29 7.35 -6.29
C TYR A 64 -8.82 7.78 -7.67
N GLU A 65 -8.67 6.93 -8.69
CA GLU A 65 -9.23 7.15 -10.04
C GLU A 65 -10.75 7.27 -10.01
N GLN A 66 -11.44 6.38 -9.28
CA GLN A 66 -12.90 6.44 -9.14
C GLN A 66 -13.38 7.71 -8.42
N MET A 67 -12.61 8.21 -7.43
CA MET A 67 -12.91 9.50 -6.81
C MET A 67 -12.74 10.66 -7.79
N GLY A 68 -11.71 10.64 -8.64
CA GLY A 68 -11.52 11.63 -9.70
C GLY A 68 -12.65 11.62 -10.72
N SER A 69 -13.03 10.45 -11.23
CA SER A 69 -14.09 10.32 -12.24
C SER A 69 -15.49 10.67 -11.72
N LYS A 70 -15.77 10.50 -10.42
CA LYS A 70 -17.05 10.90 -9.80
C LYS A 70 -17.19 12.42 -9.62
N MET A 71 -16.08 13.16 -9.65
CA MET A 71 -16.07 14.61 -9.46
C MET A 71 -16.28 15.39 -10.77
N ASP A 72 -16.16 14.72 -11.92
CA ASP A 72 -16.34 15.30 -13.27
C ASP A 72 -17.78 15.11 -13.82
N GLN A 73 -18.61 14.32 -13.14
CA GLN A 73 -20.01 14.04 -13.52
C GLN A 73 -21.06 14.70 -12.59
N SER A 74 -20.70 15.76 -11.87
CA SER A 74 -21.63 16.53 -11.02
C SER A 74 -21.46 18.02 -11.18
#